data_AF-A0A5M6C947-F1
#
_entry.id   AF-A0A5M6C947-F1
#
_cell.length_a   1.000
_cell.length_b   1.000
_cell.length_c   1.000
_cell.angle_alpha   90.00
_cell.angle_beta   90.00
_cell.angle_gamma   90.00
#
_symmetry.space_group_name_H-M   'P 1'
#
loop_
_entity.id
_entity.type
_entity.pdbx_description
1 polymer ?
#
loop_
_entity_poly.entity_id
_entity_poly.type
_entity_poly.pdbx_seq_one_letter_code
_entity_poly.pdbx_strand_id
1 'polypeptide(L)'
;MAEKAPKNRHLGPDYGKIFTDIIAFKFPERSEEFKARLNRDLSVFEVVSINNKLFGEKKSQQITLEHRYRAYDKQTILRILRFKRDQKLNNSQLARHYSISRNTIKRWSDIFGHLM
;
A
#
# COMPACT_ATOMS: atom_id res chain seq x y z
N MET A 1 -7.51 -41.81 19.31
CA MET A 1 -8.28 -40.55 19.23
C MET A 1 -7.88 -39.68 20.41
N ALA A 2 -7.16 -38.59 20.17
CA ALA A 2 -6.93 -37.43 21.06
C ALA A 2 -6.03 -36.47 20.27
N GLU A 3 -6.65 -35.55 19.52
CA GLU A 3 -6.73 -34.12 19.87
C GLU A 3 -5.58 -33.36 19.20
N LYS A 4 -5.73 -33.16 17.87
CA LYS A 4 -4.93 -32.15 17.17
C LYS A 4 -5.37 -30.80 17.72
N ALA A 5 -4.47 -30.17 18.48
CA ALA A 5 -4.64 -28.82 19.03
C ALA A 5 -5.24 -27.87 17.99
N PRO A 6 -6.15 -26.96 18.38
CA PRO A 6 -6.79 -26.05 17.45
C PRO A 6 -5.70 -25.23 16.75
N LYS A 7 -5.60 -25.37 15.41
CA LYS A 7 -4.77 -24.50 14.58
C LYS A 7 -5.16 -23.07 14.93
N ASN A 8 -4.22 -22.34 15.53
CA ASN A 8 -4.38 -20.95 15.94
C ASN A 8 -5.18 -20.20 14.89
N ARG A 9 -6.36 -19.69 15.28
CA ARG A 9 -7.10 -18.72 14.48
C ARG A 9 -6.27 -17.44 14.52
N HIS A 10 -5.34 -17.30 13.59
CA HIS A 10 -4.59 -16.07 13.42
C HIS A 10 -5.63 -14.97 13.15
N LEU A 11 -5.81 -14.03 14.08
CA LEU A 11 -6.65 -12.84 13.94
C LEU A 11 -6.11 -11.86 12.87
N GLY A 12 -5.09 -12.27 12.11
CA GLY A 12 -4.38 -11.46 11.14
C GLY A 12 -4.14 -12.24 9.83
N PRO A 13 -3.66 -11.54 8.79
CA PRO A 13 -3.45 -12.13 7.48
C PRO A 13 -2.40 -13.25 7.51
N ASP A 14 -2.66 -14.34 6.78
CA ASP A 14 -1.68 -15.41 6.54
C ASP A 14 -0.68 -14.94 5.46
N TYR A 15 0.34 -14.19 5.90
CA TYR A 15 1.33 -13.59 5.00
C TYR A 15 2.11 -14.63 4.20
N GLY A 16 2.31 -15.84 4.74
CA GLY A 16 2.96 -16.94 4.04
C GLY A 16 2.20 -17.31 2.77
N LYS A 17 0.88 -17.52 2.89
CA LYS A 17 0.01 -17.79 1.72
C LYS A 17 -0.07 -16.62 0.77
N ILE A 18 -0.28 -15.40 1.28
CA ILE A 18 -0.42 -14.20 0.46
C ILE A 18 0.81 -14.01 -0.43
N PHE A 19 2.02 -14.11 0.13
CA PHE A 19 3.24 -13.99 -0.68
C PHE A 19 3.44 -15.18 -1.60
N THR A 20 3.06 -16.39 -1.20
CA THR A 20 3.14 -17.58 -2.08
C THR A 20 2.30 -17.38 -3.34
N ASP A 21 1.05 -16.92 -3.18
CA ASP A 21 0.15 -16.65 -4.31
C ASP A 21 0.68 -15.50 -5.18
N ILE A 22 1.16 -14.42 -4.56
CA ILE A 22 1.76 -13.28 -5.28
C ILE A 22 2.97 -13.72 -6.11
N ILE A 23 3.85 -14.54 -5.54
CA ILE A 23 5.06 -15.01 -6.21
C ILE A 23 4.70 -15.98 -7.34
N ALA A 24 3.78 -16.92 -7.10
CA ALA A 24 3.31 -17.83 -8.14
C ALA A 24 2.70 -17.07 -9.32
N PHE A 25 2.00 -15.96 -9.07
CA PHE A 25 1.35 -15.16 -10.11
C PHE A 25 2.31 -14.19 -10.82
N LYS A 26 3.22 -13.51 -10.09
CA LYS A 26 4.04 -12.41 -10.65
C LYS A 26 5.50 -12.74 -10.86
N PHE A 27 6.05 -13.69 -10.11
CA PHE A 27 7.48 -14.01 -10.09
C PHE A 27 7.71 -15.52 -9.96
N PRO A 28 7.12 -16.35 -10.86
CA PRO A 28 7.23 -17.80 -10.76
C PRO A 28 8.69 -18.28 -10.74
N GLU A 29 9.59 -17.57 -11.42
CA GLU A 29 11.03 -17.82 -11.46
C GLU A 29 11.75 -17.61 -10.11
N ARG A 30 11.13 -16.89 -9.18
CA ARG A 30 11.67 -16.63 -7.83
C ARG A 30 10.99 -17.48 -6.75
N SER A 31 10.09 -18.38 -7.12
CA SER A 31 9.32 -19.20 -6.18
C SER A 31 10.23 -20.00 -5.22
N GLU A 32 11.30 -20.60 -5.73
CA GLU A 32 12.25 -21.36 -4.90
C GLU A 32 13.03 -20.49 -3.91
N GLU A 33 13.31 -19.23 -4.27
CA GLU A 33 14.05 -18.27 -3.43
C GLU A 33 13.31 -17.99 -2.10
N PHE A 34 11.98 -17.96 -2.14
CA PHE A 34 11.15 -17.61 -0.99
C PHE A 34 10.46 -18.81 -0.34
N LYS A 35 10.42 -19.97 -0.99
CA LYS A 35 9.73 -21.18 -0.52
C LYS A 35 10.13 -21.60 0.91
N ALA A 36 11.42 -21.54 1.22
CA ALA A 36 11.93 -21.86 2.55
C ALA A 36 11.51 -20.85 3.63
N ARG A 37 11.32 -19.58 3.26
CA ARG A 37 10.95 -18.49 4.18
C ARG A 37 9.45 -18.36 4.39
N LEU A 38 8.63 -18.72 3.39
CA LEU A 38 7.17 -18.59 3.44
C LEU A 38 6.45 -19.76 4.14
N ASN A 39 7.15 -20.87 4.38
CA ASN A 39 6.61 -22.05 5.07
C ASN A 39 6.59 -21.92 6.61
N ARG A 40 6.87 -20.75 7.16
CA ARG A 40 6.83 -20.46 8.61
C ARG A 40 5.96 -19.24 8.89
N ASP A 41 5.58 -19.07 10.15
CA ASP A 41 5.00 -17.80 10.61
C ASP A 41 6.02 -16.68 10.43
N LEU A 42 5.63 -15.68 9.63
CA LEU A 42 6.46 -14.53 9.32
C LEU A 42 6.26 -13.45 10.38
N SER A 43 7.36 -12.97 10.94
CA SER A 43 7.32 -11.74 11.74
C SER A 43 7.00 -10.53 10.86
N VAL A 44 6.47 -9.47 11.46
CA VAL A 44 6.20 -8.19 10.76
C VAL A 44 7.44 -7.67 10.04
N PHE A 45 8.62 -7.83 10.65
CA PHE A 45 9.88 -7.42 10.05
C PHE A 45 10.22 -8.22 8.78
N GLU A 46 9.99 -9.53 8.79
CA GLU A 46 10.18 -10.38 7.63
C GLU A 46 9.17 -10.09 6.53
N VAL A 47 7.92 -9.81 6.88
CA VAL A 47 6.89 -9.36 5.92
C VAL A 47 7.36 -8.11 5.18
N VAL A 48 7.86 -7.11 5.91
CA VAL A 48 8.40 -5.88 5.32
C VAL A 48 9.62 -6.16 4.46
N SER A 49 10.53 -7.02 4.93
CA SER A 49 11.73 -7.40 4.19
C SER A 49 11.40 -8.14 2.88
N ILE A 50 10.49 -9.12 2.93
CA ILE A 50 10.02 -9.87 1.76
C ILE A 50 9.30 -8.95 0.79
N ASN A 51 8.42 -8.09 1.28
CA ASN A 51 7.75 -7.07 0.47
C ASN A 51 8.79 -6.19 -0.26
N ASN A 52 9.77 -5.66 0.47
CA ASN A 52 10.83 -4.85 -0.11
C ASN A 52 11.76 -5.64 -1.05
N LYS A 53 11.89 -6.96 -0.90
CA LYS A 53 12.74 -7.78 -1.79
C LYS A 53 12.00 -8.25 -3.05
N LEU A 54 10.70 -8.49 -2.93
CA LEU A 54 9.82 -8.80 -4.07
C LEU A 54 9.52 -7.56 -4.90
N PHE A 55 9.48 -6.40 -4.24
CA PHE A 55 9.00 -5.16 -4.84
C PHE A 55 10.02 -4.02 -4.78
N GLY A 56 11.25 -4.29 -4.35
CA GLY A 56 12.30 -3.30 -4.15
C GLY A 56 12.66 -2.52 -5.41
N GLU A 57 12.82 -1.21 -5.20
CA GLU A 57 13.08 -0.18 -6.22
C GLU A 57 12.12 -0.21 -7.41
N LYS A 58 10.83 -0.08 -7.13
CA LYS A 58 9.87 0.26 -8.17
C LYS A 58 10.07 1.69 -8.64
N LYS A 59 10.95 1.82 -9.64
CA LYS A 59 11.06 2.93 -10.58
C LYS A 59 9.65 3.39 -10.95
N SER A 60 9.30 4.61 -10.53
CA SER A 60 8.27 5.55 -11.01
C SER A 60 6.85 5.03 -11.35
N GLN A 61 6.73 3.93 -12.09
CA GLN A 61 5.49 3.32 -12.53
C GLN A 61 4.67 2.73 -11.38
N GLN A 62 5.30 2.09 -10.39
CA GLN A 62 4.51 1.59 -9.26
C GLN A 62 4.19 2.62 -8.19
N ILE A 63 5.05 3.62 -8.00
CA ILE A 63 4.70 4.83 -7.24
C ILE A 63 3.38 5.39 -7.82
N THR A 64 3.29 5.53 -9.14
CA THR A 64 2.07 5.97 -9.84
C THR A 64 0.86 5.04 -9.60
N LEU A 65 1.06 3.72 -9.48
CA LEU A 65 0.00 2.76 -9.19
C LEU A 65 -0.44 2.84 -7.72
N GLU A 66 0.48 2.81 -6.75
CA GLU A 66 0.20 2.94 -5.32
C GLU A 66 -0.52 4.25 -5.00
N HIS A 67 -0.16 5.36 -5.66
CA HIS A 67 -0.88 6.62 -5.53
C HIS A 67 -2.30 6.59 -6.08
N ARG A 68 -2.60 5.74 -7.07
CA ARG A 68 -3.97 5.51 -7.57
C ARG A 68 -4.79 4.61 -6.62
N TYR A 69 -4.15 3.78 -5.82
CA TYR A 69 -4.80 2.86 -4.88
C TYR A 69 -4.85 3.35 -3.42
N ARG A 70 -4.39 4.58 -3.13
CA ARG A 70 -4.57 5.18 -1.81
C ARG A 70 -6.04 5.53 -1.58
N ALA A 71 -6.70 4.80 -0.70
CA ALA A 71 -7.95 5.21 -0.11
C ALA A 71 -7.66 6.35 0.87
N TYR A 72 -7.94 7.59 0.46
CA TYR A 72 -7.86 8.75 1.34
C TYR A 72 -9.21 8.91 2.06
N ASP A 73 -9.18 8.96 3.39
CA ASP A 73 -10.35 9.30 4.17
C ASP A 73 -10.66 10.81 4.08
N LYS A 74 -11.89 11.19 4.44
CA LYS A 74 -12.36 12.58 4.32
C LYS A 74 -11.46 13.56 5.10
N GLN A 75 -10.98 13.18 6.28
CA GLN A 75 -10.14 14.06 7.10
C GLN A 75 -8.78 14.32 6.45
N THR A 76 -8.15 13.29 5.88
CA THR A 76 -6.89 13.46 5.15
C THR A 76 -7.07 14.36 3.93
N ILE A 77 -8.17 14.20 3.17
CA ILE A 77 -8.44 15.05 2.00
C ILE A 77 -8.58 16.52 2.42
N LEU A 78 -9.36 16.81 3.46
CA LEU A 78 -9.53 18.18 3.98
C LEU A 78 -8.22 18.79 4.46
N ARG A 79 -7.38 18.00 5.15
CA ARG A 79 -6.06 18.47 5.60
C ARG A 79 -5.13 18.82 4.44
N ILE A 80 -5.10 17.99 3.40
CA ILE A 80 -4.29 18.24 2.18
C ILE A 80 -4.76 19.52 1.49
N LEU A 81 -6.07 19.72 1.38
CA LEU A 81 -6.61 20.90 0.72
C LEU A 81 -6.46 22.18 1.58
N ARG A 82 -6.54 22.10 2.91
CA ARG A 82 -6.20 23.25 3.80
C ARG A 82 -4.74 23.65 3.66
N PHE A 83 -3.84 22.67 3.64
CA PHE A 83 -2.41 22.91 3.42
C PHE A 83 -2.13 23.67 2.11
N LYS A 84 -2.90 23.38 1.05
CA LYS A 84 -2.83 24.14 -0.21
C LYS A 84 -3.11 25.64 0.01
N ARG A 85 -4.14 25.98 0.79
CA ARG A 85 -4.53 27.37 1.10
C ARG A 85 -3.48 28.06 1.95
N ASP A 86 -3.05 27.41 3.03
CA ASP A 86 -2.09 27.96 4.00
C ASP A 86 -0.74 28.27 3.34
N GLN A 87 -0.29 27.38 2.45
CA GLN A 87 0.97 27.52 1.71
C GLN A 87 0.81 28.20 0.35
N LYS A 88 -0.39 28.69 0.01
CA LYS A 88 -0.73 29.34 -1.28
C LYS A 88 -0.25 28.55 -2.51
N LEU A 89 -0.35 27.23 -2.46
CA LEU A 89 0.12 26.33 -3.53
C LEU A 89 -0.92 26.20 -4.65
N ASN A 90 -0.45 26.09 -5.88
CA ASN A 90 -1.30 25.67 -7.00
C ASN A 90 -1.48 24.14 -7.02
N ASN A 91 -2.45 23.67 -7.81
CA ASN A 91 -2.74 22.22 -7.89
C ASN A 91 -1.55 21.39 -8.38
N SER A 92 -0.66 21.95 -9.22
CA SER A 92 0.53 21.25 -9.72
C SER A 92 1.61 21.10 -8.65
N GLN A 93 1.82 22.13 -7.82
CA GLN A 93 2.76 22.09 -6.72
C GLN A 93 2.28 21.14 -5.62
N LEU A 94 1.00 21.20 -5.25
CA LEU A 94 0.40 20.30 -4.28
C LEU A 94 0.42 18.84 -4.77
N ALA A 95 0.12 18.63 -6.05
CA ALA A 95 0.22 17.33 -6.73
C ALA A 95 1.62 16.74 -6.60
N ARG A 96 2.66 17.54 -6.85
CA ARG A 96 4.05 17.11 -6.73
C ARG A 96 4.42 16.80 -5.28
N HIS A 97 3.96 17.61 -4.33
CA HIS A 97 4.27 17.44 -2.91
C HIS A 97 3.71 16.13 -2.33
N TYR A 98 2.47 15.80 -2.65
CA TYR A 98 1.81 14.60 -2.13
C TYR A 98 1.83 13.41 -3.11
N SER A 99 2.44 13.60 -4.29
CA SER A 99 2.41 12.67 -5.42
C SER A 99 0.98 12.23 -5.80
N ILE A 100 0.07 13.20 -5.84
CA ILE A 100 -1.35 13.01 -6.20
C ILE A 100 -1.59 13.61 -7.58
N SER A 101 -2.46 13.03 -8.40
CA SER A 101 -2.77 13.63 -9.70
C SER A 101 -3.46 14.99 -9.53
N ARG A 102 -3.10 15.96 -10.39
CA ARG A 102 -3.75 17.29 -10.40
C ARG A 102 -5.27 17.19 -10.58
N ASN A 103 -5.73 16.17 -11.32
CA ASN A 103 -7.14 15.89 -11.55
C ASN A 103 -7.84 15.40 -10.27
N THR A 104 -7.16 14.59 -9.46
CA THR A 104 -7.66 14.14 -8.15
C THR A 104 -7.82 15.33 -7.21
N ILE A 105 -6.82 16.22 -7.15
CA ILE A 105 -6.89 17.44 -6.32
C ILE A 105 -8.02 18.37 -6.79
N LYS A 106 -8.21 18.49 -8.12
CA LYS A 106 -9.33 19.24 -8.69
C LYS A 106 -10.66 18.64 -8.25
N ARG A 107 -10.87 17.32 -8.45
CA ARG A 107 -12.08 16.62 -7.98
C ARG A 107 -12.33 16.80 -6.49
N TRP A 108 -11.29 16.73 -5.65
CA TRP A 108 -11.45 16.97 -4.22
C TRP A 108 -11.83 18.41 -3.91
N SER A 109 -11.29 19.39 -4.65
CA SER A 109 -11.68 20.79 -4.50
C SER A 109 -13.14 21.00 -4.91
N ASP A 110 -13.63 20.30 -5.94
CA ASP A 110 -15.02 20.40 -6.38
C ASP A 110 -15.99 19.75 -5.37
N ILE A 111 -15.62 18.58 -4.81
CA ILE A 111 -16.46 17.83 -3.85
C ILE A 111 -16.44 18.49 -2.47
N PHE A 112 -15.26 18.88 -1.98
CA PHE A 112 -15.04 19.33 -0.60
C PHE A 112 -14.79 20.84 -0.48
N GLY A 113 -14.84 21.60 -1.57
CA GLY A 113 -14.58 23.04 -1.58
C GLY A 113 -15.51 23.83 -0.65
N HIS A 114 -16.73 23.34 -0.42
CA HIS A 114 -17.68 23.94 0.50
C HIS A 114 -17.35 23.68 2.00
N LEU A 115 -16.40 22.79 2.31
CA LEU A 115 -16.02 22.42 3.69
C LEU A 115 -14.68 23.05 4.13
N MET A 116 -14.19 24.03 3.37
CA MET A 116 -12.89 24.71 3.56
C MET A 116 -13.00 26.22 3.57
#